data_AF-A0AAE0QLY1-F1
#
_entry.id   AF-A0AAE0QLY1-F1
#
_cell.length_a   1.000
_cell.length_b   1.000
_cell.length_c   1.000
_cell.angle_alpha   90.00
_cell.angle_beta   90.00
_cell.angle_gamma   90.00
#
_symmetry.space_group_name_H-M   'P 1'
#
loop_
_entity.id
_entity.type
_entity.pdbx_description
1 polymer ?
#
loop_
_entity_poly.entity_id
_entity_poly.type
_entity_poly.pdbx_seq_one_letter_code
_entity_poly.pdbx_strand_id
1 'polypeptide(L)'
;MQQEHLFKVLVIGDLGVGKTSIIKRYVHQIFSQHYRATIGVDFALKVLNWDNHIVIRLQLWDIAGQERYGNMTRVYYREAVGALIVFDVTRASTFDAVPKWKDDLDTKVTLSNGKHVPAVLLANKSDQSRDGLSTQIPKLDTFCKENGFVGWFETSAKDPEQLLR
;
A
#
# COMPACT_ATOMS: atom_id res chain seq x y z
N MET A 1 -15.46 9.92 26.70
CA MET A 1 -15.59 10.49 25.34
C MET A 1 -14.71 9.67 24.42
N GLN A 2 -15.20 9.30 23.24
CA GLN A 2 -14.45 8.50 22.27
C GLN A 2 -13.65 9.45 21.38
N GLN A 3 -12.34 9.24 21.28
CA GLN A 3 -11.42 10.00 20.43
C GLN A 3 -11.40 9.41 19.03
N GLU A 4 -11.63 10.25 18.02
CA GLU A 4 -11.57 9.83 16.62
C GLU A 4 -10.32 10.37 15.92
N HIS A 5 -9.63 9.49 15.19
CA HIS A 5 -8.52 9.87 14.33
C HIS A 5 -8.85 9.54 12.87
N LEU A 6 -8.48 10.44 11.96
CA LEU A 6 -8.61 10.25 10.52
C LEU A 6 -7.21 10.22 9.91
N PHE A 7 -6.87 9.14 9.21
CA PHE A 7 -5.58 8.99 8.56
C PHE A 7 -5.76 8.73 7.06
N LYS A 8 -5.14 9.60 6.26
CA LYS A 8 -5.02 9.42 4.81
C LYS A 8 -3.82 8.54 4.49
N VAL A 9 -4.08 7.36 3.93
CA VAL A 9 -3.08 6.37 3.55
C VAL A 9 -3.15 6.14 2.05
N LEU A 10 -2.02 6.35 1.37
CA LEU A 10 -1.90 6.11 -0.06
C LEU A 10 -1.68 4.62 -0.32
N VAL A 11 -2.23 4.10 -1.41
CA VAL A 11 -1.92 2.76 -1.93
C VAL A 11 -1.41 2.92 -3.36
N ILE A 12 -0.10 2.76 -3.53
CA ILE A 12 0.63 3.04 -4.77
C ILE A 12 1.44 1.83 -5.23
N GLY A 13 1.89 1.84 -6.49
CA GLY A 13 2.55 0.71 -7.14
C GLY A 13 2.03 0.46 -8.54
N ASP A 14 2.66 -0.45 -9.26
CA ASP A 14 2.40 -0.66 -10.69
C ASP A 14 0.99 -1.19 -11.02
N LEU A 15 0.69 -1.20 -12.33
CA LEU A 15 -0.56 -1.75 -12.83
C LEU A 15 -0.67 -3.26 -12.52
N GLY A 16 -1.85 -3.68 -12.07
CA GLY A 16 -2.15 -5.10 -11.82
C GLY A 16 -1.44 -5.73 -10.62
N VAL A 17 -0.73 -4.97 -9.79
CA VAL A 17 -0.09 -5.50 -8.56
C VAL A 17 -1.08 -5.89 -7.47
N GLY A 18 -2.33 -5.41 -7.56
CA GLY A 18 -3.43 -5.83 -6.69
C GLY A 18 -3.85 -4.82 -5.61
N LYS A 19 -3.49 -3.54 -5.76
CA LYS A 19 -3.85 -2.42 -4.85
C LYS A 19 -5.35 -2.38 -4.53
N THR A 20 -6.18 -2.29 -5.57
CA THR A 20 -7.64 -2.31 -5.46
C THR A 20 -8.15 -3.57 -4.77
N SER A 21 -7.56 -4.73 -5.05
CA SER A 21 -7.97 -6.01 -4.46
C SER A 21 -7.64 -6.08 -2.97
N ILE A 22 -6.47 -5.58 -2.56
CA ILE A 22 -6.08 -5.45 -1.14
C ILE A 22 -7.08 -4.57 -0.40
N ILE A 23 -7.39 -3.39 -0.95
CA ILE A 23 -8.35 -2.44 -0.34
C ILE A 23 -9.73 -3.08 -0.23
N LYS A 24 -10.25 -3.67 -1.32
CA LYS A 24 -11.56 -4.34 -1.32
C LYS A 24 -11.62 -5.49 -0.32
N ARG A 25 -10.55 -6.28 -0.22
CA ARG A 25 -10.46 -7.36 0.76
C ARG A 25 -10.47 -6.82 2.18
N TYR A 26 -9.65 -5.82 2.48
CA TYR A 26 -9.51 -5.28 3.83
C TYR A 26 -10.79 -4.55 4.31
N VAL A 27 -11.44 -3.80 3.41
CA VAL A 27 -12.62 -3.00 3.73
C VAL A 27 -13.89 -3.85 3.70
N HIS A 28 -14.10 -4.63 2.64
CA HIS A 28 -15.37 -5.30 2.37
C HIS A 28 -15.34 -6.82 2.52
N GLN A 29 -14.17 -7.42 2.76
CA GLN A 29 -14.01 -8.88 2.79
C GLN A 29 -14.42 -9.56 1.46
N ILE A 30 -14.24 -8.85 0.34
CA ILE A 30 -14.57 -9.34 -1.01
C ILE A 30 -13.30 -9.41 -1.85
N PHE A 31 -13.20 -10.44 -2.68
CA PHE A 31 -12.19 -10.58 -3.72
C PHE A 31 -12.86 -10.94 -5.04
N SER A 32 -12.36 -10.38 -6.14
CA SER A 32 -12.77 -10.72 -7.50
C SER A 32 -11.54 -10.99 -8.35
N GLN A 33 -11.58 -12.07 -9.11
CA GLN A 33 -10.53 -12.37 -10.10
C GLN A 33 -10.65 -11.48 -11.34
N HIS A 34 -11.80 -10.85 -11.57
CA HIS A 34 -11.99 -9.96 -12.71
C HIS A 34 -11.23 -8.66 -12.48
N TYR A 35 -10.10 -8.54 -13.16
CA TYR A 35 -9.32 -7.31 -13.17
C TYR A 35 -10.08 -6.20 -13.89
N ARG A 36 -10.25 -5.07 -13.19
CA ARG A 36 -10.64 -3.79 -13.78
C ARG A 36 -9.58 -2.77 -13.40
N ALA A 37 -8.96 -2.15 -14.40
CA ALA A 37 -7.96 -1.12 -14.14
C ALA A 37 -8.62 0.08 -13.44
N THR A 38 -8.01 0.56 -12.37
CA THR A 38 -8.38 1.84 -11.75
C THR A 38 -8.09 2.96 -12.75
N ILE A 39 -9.02 3.90 -12.89
CA ILE A 39 -8.86 5.11 -13.70
C ILE A 39 -8.69 6.27 -12.74
N GLY A 40 -7.55 6.98 -12.79
CA GLY A 40 -7.25 8.06 -11.85
C GLY A 40 -7.07 7.56 -10.42
N VAL A 41 -8.05 7.82 -9.57
CA VAL A 41 -8.04 7.51 -8.13
C VAL A 41 -9.38 6.97 -7.68
N ASP A 42 -9.35 5.98 -6.79
CA ASP A 42 -10.52 5.49 -6.05
C ASP A 42 -10.29 5.61 -4.54
N PHE A 43 -11.37 5.61 -3.76
CA PHE A 43 -11.37 5.86 -2.33
C PHE A 43 -12.15 4.79 -1.58
N ALA A 44 -11.59 4.30 -0.47
CA ALA A 44 -12.30 3.48 0.49
C ALA A 44 -12.04 3.92 1.93
N LEU A 45 -13.06 3.78 2.78
CA LEU A 45 -12.98 4.09 4.21
C LEU A 45 -13.00 2.80 5.02
N LYS A 46 -11.95 2.56 5.83
CA LYS A 46 -11.96 1.52 6.87
C LYS A 46 -12.12 2.17 8.24
N VAL A 47 -13.08 1.70 9.03
CA VAL A 47 -13.21 2.07 10.44
C VAL A 47 -12.64 0.94 11.29
N LEU A 48 -11.77 1.29 12.23
CA LEU A 48 -11.14 0.39 13.19
C LEU A 48 -11.46 0.87 14.60
N ASN A 49 -12.00 -0.01 15.43
CA ASN A 49 -12.10 0.22 16.87
C ASN A 49 -10.77 -0.21 17.47
N TRP A 50 -9.85 0.75 17.67
CA TRP A 50 -8.50 0.46 18.14
C TRP A 50 -8.52 0.02 19.60
N ASP A 51 -9.30 0.71 20.42
CA ASP A 51 -9.65 0.32 21.79
C ASP A 51 -11.03 0.89 22.19
N ASN A 52 -11.39 0.78 23.47
CA ASN A 52 -12.68 1.25 23.99
C ASN A 52 -12.88 2.77 23.90
N HIS A 53 -11.81 3.53 23.68
CA HIS A 53 -11.79 4.98 23.66
C HIS A 53 -11.36 5.55 22.32
N ILE A 54 -10.70 4.78 21.46
CA ILE A 54 -10.08 5.27 20.23
C ILE A 54 -10.70 4.59 18.99
N VAL A 55 -11.20 5.41 18.07
CA VAL A 55 -11.65 5.00 16.73
C VAL A 55 -10.71 5.56 15.69
N ILE A 56 -10.20 4.69 14.81
CA ILE A 56 -9.36 5.08 13.68
C ILE A 56 -10.17 4.93 12.39
N ARG A 57 -10.22 6.00 11.61
CA ARG A 57 -10.79 6.05 10.26
C ARG A 57 -9.65 6.13 9.26
N LEU A 58 -9.40 5.05 8.52
CA LEU A 58 -8.40 5.01 7.46
C LEU A 58 -9.06 5.36 6.13
N GLN A 59 -8.62 6.46 5.55
CA GLN A 59 -8.90 6.87 4.18
C GLN A 59 -7.87 6.22 3.26
N LEU A 60 -8.25 5.15 2.57
CA LEU A 60 -7.41 4.41 1.64
C LEU A 60 -7.58 5.00 0.24
N TRP A 61 -6.50 5.57 -0.30
CA TRP A 61 -6.47 6.19 -1.62
C TRP A 61 -5.81 5.24 -2.63
N ASP A 62 -6.62 4.57 -3.45
CA ASP A 62 -6.17 3.67 -4.51
C ASP A 62 -5.75 4.48 -5.74
N ILE A 63 -4.44 4.63 -5.95
CA ILE A 63 -3.93 5.41 -7.08
C ILE A 63 -3.68 4.48 -8.26
N ALA A 64 -4.22 4.79 -9.44
CA ALA A 64 -3.98 3.97 -10.62
C ALA A 64 -2.48 3.92 -10.96
N GLY A 65 -2.00 2.74 -11.34
CA GLY A 65 -0.55 2.51 -11.53
C GLY A 65 0.08 3.32 -12.67
N GLN A 66 -0.73 3.83 -13.60
CA GLN A 66 -0.26 4.69 -14.70
C GLN A 66 -0.15 6.17 -14.29
N GLU A 67 -0.79 6.59 -13.19
CA GLU A 67 -0.83 8.00 -12.75
C GLU A 67 0.54 8.53 -12.35
N ARG A 68 1.48 7.65 -12.03
CA ARG A 68 2.88 8.00 -11.74
C ARG A 68 3.49 8.95 -12.78
N TYR A 69 3.12 8.78 -14.05
CA TYR A 69 3.63 9.56 -15.18
C TYR A 69 2.81 10.83 -15.43
N GLY A 70 1.71 11.02 -14.70
CA GLY A 70 0.83 12.16 -14.78
C GLY A 70 1.13 13.24 -13.74
N ASN A 71 0.66 14.45 -14.02
CA ASN A 71 0.87 15.62 -13.17
C ASN A 71 0.00 15.63 -11.89
N MET A 72 -0.94 14.69 -11.76
CA MET A 72 -1.94 14.67 -10.70
C MET A 72 -1.47 14.04 -9.37
N THR A 73 -0.39 13.25 -9.41
CA THR A 73 0.20 12.60 -8.22
C THR A 73 0.41 13.53 -7.03
N ARG A 74 0.91 14.75 -7.25
CA ARG A 74 1.09 15.75 -6.18
C ARG A 74 -0.24 16.15 -5.51
N VAL A 75 -1.32 16.22 -6.27
CA VAL A 75 -2.67 16.49 -5.75
C VAL A 75 -3.15 15.31 -4.91
N TYR A 76 -2.95 14.08 -5.40
CA TYR A 76 -3.38 12.88 -4.69
C TYR A 76 -2.62 12.66 -3.38
N TYR A 77 -1.32 12.96 -3.34
CA TYR A 77 -0.48 12.68 -2.17
C TYR A 77 -0.61 13.70 -1.05
N ARG A 78 -1.15 14.89 -1.36
CA ARG A 78 -1.29 15.98 -0.38
C ARG A 78 -1.94 15.49 0.92
N GLU A 79 -1.33 15.83 2.06
CA GLU A 79 -1.81 15.48 3.41
C GLU A 79 -1.85 13.98 3.72
N ALA A 80 -1.25 13.13 2.89
CA ALA A 80 -1.04 11.73 3.27
C ALA A 80 -0.14 11.65 4.50
N VAL A 81 -0.50 10.75 5.43
CA VAL A 81 0.26 10.50 6.66
C VAL A 81 0.95 9.13 6.66
N GLY A 82 0.72 8.34 5.61
CA GLY A 82 1.37 7.05 5.39
C GLY A 82 1.10 6.52 3.99
N ALA A 83 1.85 5.49 3.59
CA ALA A 83 1.71 4.85 2.30
C ALA A 83 1.93 3.34 2.36
N LEU A 84 1.20 2.62 1.51
CA LEU A 84 1.44 1.24 1.14
C LEU A 84 1.98 1.23 -0.28
N ILE A 85 3.19 0.72 -0.48
CA ILE A 85 3.77 0.51 -1.81
C ILE A 85 3.67 -0.97 -2.13
N VAL A 86 2.94 -1.30 -3.19
CA VAL A 86 2.58 -2.69 -3.51
C VAL A 86 3.32 -3.14 -4.76
N PHE A 87 3.92 -4.32 -4.69
CA PHE A 87 4.43 -5.03 -5.86
C PHE A 87 3.85 -6.45 -5.94
N ASP A 88 4.01 -7.07 -7.09
CA ASP A 88 3.54 -8.41 -7.40
C ASP A 88 4.72 -9.39 -7.35
N VAL A 89 4.68 -10.35 -6.43
CA VAL A 89 5.77 -11.31 -6.22
C VAL A 89 6.04 -12.20 -7.45
N THR A 90 5.05 -12.32 -8.34
CA THR A 90 5.17 -13.10 -9.58
C THR A 90 5.78 -12.31 -10.74
N ARG A 91 5.97 -10.99 -10.58
CA ARG A 91 6.46 -10.08 -11.63
C ARG A 91 7.57 -9.17 -11.11
N ALA A 92 8.82 -9.59 -11.33
CA ALA A 92 10.03 -8.88 -10.89
C ALA A 92 10.08 -7.39 -11.31
N SER A 93 9.62 -7.04 -12.51
CA SER A 93 9.59 -5.65 -12.97
C SER A 93 8.78 -4.71 -12.07
N THR A 94 7.78 -5.24 -11.35
CA THR A 94 6.98 -4.45 -10.40
C THR A 94 7.73 -4.15 -9.10
N PHE A 95 8.69 -5.01 -8.72
CA PHE A 95 9.61 -4.75 -7.63
C PHE A 95 10.68 -3.73 -8.05
N ASP A 96 11.22 -3.85 -9.26
CA ASP A 96 12.19 -2.88 -9.81
C ASP A 96 11.62 -1.45 -9.89
N ALA A 97 10.29 -1.31 -9.94
CA ALA A 97 9.58 -0.04 -9.91
C ALA A 97 9.39 0.55 -8.50
N VAL A 98 9.59 -0.21 -7.42
CA VAL A 98 9.36 0.24 -6.03
C VAL A 98 10.24 1.44 -5.65
N PRO A 99 11.56 1.47 -5.90
CA PRO A 99 12.39 2.63 -5.53
C PRO A 99 11.92 3.90 -6.22
N LYS A 100 11.52 3.76 -7.48
CA LYS A 100 10.90 4.83 -8.24
C LYS A 100 9.64 5.32 -7.50
N TRP A 101 8.73 4.44 -7.05
CA TRP A 101 7.49 4.86 -6.36
C TRP A 101 7.76 5.50 -5.01
N LYS A 102 8.82 5.05 -4.32
CA LYS A 102 9.27 5.62 -3.06
C LYS A 102 9.83 7.04 -3.25
N ASP A 103 10.67 7.26 -4.25
CA ASP A 103 11.18 8.58 -4.61
C ASP A 103 10.03 9.55 -4.99
N ASP A 104 9.06 9.08 -5.76
CA ASP A 104 7.88 9.86 -6.14
C ASP A 104 7.07 10.33 -4.92
N LEU A 105 6.92 9.46 -3.91
CA LEU A 105 6.27 9.76 -2.65
C LEU A 105 7.08 10.78 -1.84
N ASP A 106 8.35 10.48 -1.60
CA ASP A 106 9.24 11.26 -0.73
C ASP A 106 9.48 12.68 -1.24
N THR A 107 9.48 12.88 -2.56
CA THR A 107 9.66 14.19 -3.20
C THR A 107 8.40 15.06 -3.18
N LYS A 108 7.22 14.49 -2.91
CA LYS A 108 5.92 15.17 -3.04
C LYS A 108 5.17 15.32 -1.73
N VAL A 109 5.47 14.52 -0.70
CA VAL A 109 4.80 14.62 0.60
C VAL A 109 5.76 14.37 1.76
N THR A 110 5.66 15.23 2.77
CA THR A 110 6.31 15.10 4.07
C THR A 110 5.29 15.36 5.16
N LEU A 111 5.57 14.82 6.35
CA LEU A 111 4.82 15.11 7.56
C LEU A 111 5.08 16.56 8.01
N SER A 112 4.23 17.07 8.91
CA SER A 112 4.36 18.43 9.46
C SER A 112 5.70 18.71 10.16
N ASN A 113 6.38 17.66 10.63
CA ASN A 113 7.72 17.74 11.23
C ASN A 113 8.87 17.65 10.20
N GLY A 114 8.56 17.70 8.90
CA GLY A 114 9.53 17.66 7.80
C GLY A 114 10.04 16.26 7.45
N LYS A 115 9.66 15.21 8.18
CA LYS A 115 10.07 13.83 7.86
C LYS A 115 9.25 13.25 6.70
N HIS A 116 9.82 12.29 5.98
CA HIS A 116 9.06 11.51 5.01
C HIS A 116 7.90 10.76 5.68
N VAL A 117 6.83 10.54 4.92
CA VAL A 117 5.71 9.73 5.40
C VAL A 117 6.16 8.28 5.60
N PRO A 118 5.70 7.59 6.66
CA PRO A 118 5.99 6.17 6.84
C PRO A 118 5.42 5.35 5.68
N ALA A 119 6.26 4.53 5.06
CA ALA A 119 5.88 3.66 3.95
C ALA A 119 6.09 2.19 4.32
N VAL A 120 5.09 1.36 4.06
CA VAL A 120 5.15 -0.10 4.20
C VAL A 120 5.17 -0.73 2.81
N LEU A 121 6.07 -1.69 2.60
CA LEU A 121 6.16 -2.46 1.36
C LEU A 121 5.26 -3.70 1.43
N LEU A 122 4.39 -3.90 0.45
CA LEU A 122 3.52 -5.07 0.35
C LEU A 122 3.94 -5.96 -0.82
N ALA A 123 4.40 -7.16 -0.49
CA ALA A 123 4.73 -8.22 -1.43
C ALA A 123 3.47 -9.03 -1.71
N ASN A 124 2.66 -8.59 -2.67
CA ASN A 124 1.31 -9.15 -2.90
C ASN A 124 1.32 -10.33 -3.87
N LYS A 125 0.25 -11.15 -3.79
CA LYS A 125 0.05 -12.41 -4.53
C LYS A 125 0.99 -13.53 -4.07
N SER A 126 1.36 -13.51 -2.79
CA SER A 126 2.14 -14.56 -2.13
C SER A 126 1.55 -15.97 -2.35
N ASP A 127 0.21 -16.08 -2.47
CA ASP A 127 -0.51 -17.33 -2.78
C ASP A 127 -0.09 -18.01 -4.10
N GLN A 128 0.58 -17.27 -4.98
CA GLN A 128 1.04 -17.76 -6.28
C GLN A 128 2.52 -18.13 -6.28
N SER A 129 3.25 -17.81 -5.21
CA SER A 129 4.65 -18.22 -5.05
C SER A 129 4.70 -19.65 -4.54
N ARG A 130 5.16 -20.59 -5.37
CA ARG A 130 5.22 -22.02 -5.02
C ARG A 130 6.20 -22.34 -3.88
N ASP A 131 7.19 -21.48 -3.66
CA ASP A 131 8.25 -21.68 -2.66
C ASP A 131 8.16 -20.69 -1.46
N GLY A 132 7.12 -19.85 -1.41
CA GLY A 132 7.07 -18.65 -0.54
C GLY A 132 8.20 -17.66 -0.91
N LEU A 133 8.21 -16.42 -0.41
CA LEU A 133 9.41 -15.56 -0.59
C LEU A 133 10.58 -16.00 0.29
N SER A 134 10.60 -17.26 0.74
CA SER A 134 11.55 -17.82 1.72
C SER A 134 13.02 -17.64 1.31
N THR A 135 13.32 -17.45 0.03
CA THR A 135 14.66 -17.17 -0.50
C THR A 135 15.01 -15.67 -0.61
N GLN A 136 14.05 -14.76 -0.40
CA GLN A 136 14.18 -13.31 -0.57
C GLN A 136 14.06 -12.50 0.74
N ILE A 137 13.67 -13.12 1.86
CA ILE A 137 13.51 -12.48 3.18
C ILE A 137 14.73 -11.64 3.60
N PRO A 138 15.99 -12.14 3.52
CA PRO A 138 17.16 -11.32 3.90
C PRO A 138 17.38 -10.10 2.99
N LYS A 139 16.93 -10.19 1.73
CA LYS A 139 17.08 -9.12 0.74
C LYS A 139 16.03 -8.04 0.92
N LEU A 140 14.78 -8.39 1.25
CA LEU A 140 13.71 -7.41 1.49
C LEU A 140 13.93 -6.61 2.77
N ASP A 141 14.43 -7.24 3.83
CA ASP A 141 14.79 -6.53 5.07
C ASP A 141 15.86 -5.46 4.83
N THR A 142 16.91 -5.84 4.09
CA THR A 142 18.00 -4.93 3.72
C THR A 142 17.49 -3.82 2.81
N PHE A 143 16.74 -4.17 1.76
CA PHE A 143 16.12 -3.22 0.85
C PHE A 143 15.23 -2.20 1.58
N CYS A 144 14.40 -2.65 2.52
CA CYS A 144 13.52 -1.76 3.29
C CYS A 144 14.31 -0.75 4.12
N LYS A 145 15.37 -1.20 4.79
CA LYS A 145 16.25 -0.32 5.57
C LYS A 145 16.96 0.71 4.69
N GLU A 146 17.50 0.28 3.55
CA GLU A 146 18.24 1.15 2.62
C GLU A 146 17.33 2.17 1.91
N ASN A 147 16.06 1.83 1.68
CA ASN A 147 15.11 2.68 0.95
C ASN A 147 14.10 3.39 1.87
N GLY A 148 14.31 3.35 3.19
CA GLY A 148 13.49 4.10 4.16
C GLY A 148 12.04 3.61 4.30
N PHE A 149 11.82 2.30 4.19
CA PHE A 149 10.55 1.66 4.56
C PHE A 149 10.53 1.32 6.05
N VAL A 150 9.36 1.42 6.68
CA VAL A 150 9.20 1.04 8.10
C VAL A 150 9.11 -0.47 8.30
N GLY A 151 8.81 -1.21 7.23
CA GLY A 151 8.68 -2.65 7.23
C GLY A 151 8.06 -3.16 5.93
N TRP A 152 7.93 -4.48 5.83
CA TRP A 152 7.29 -5.14 4.71
C TRP A 152 6.46 -6.34 5.16
N PHE A 153 5.47 -6.71 4.34
CA PHE A 153 4.61 -7.86 4.59
C PHE A 153 4.35 -8.63 3.30
N GLU A 154 4.36 -9.97 3.41
CA GLU A 154 3.72 -10.83 2.42
C GLU A 154 2.21 -10.65 2.51
N THR A 155 1.54 -10.53 1.36
CA THR A 155 0.09 -10.39 1.33
C THR A 155 -0.51 -11.19 0.19
N SER A 156 -1.74 -11.66 0.41
CA SER A 156 -2.60 -12.13 -0.66
C SER A 156 -3.98 -11.54 -0.47
N ALA A 157 -4.45 -10.76 -1.45
CA ALA A 157 -5.85 -10.35 -1.46
C ALA A 157 -6.84 -11.53 -1.64
N LYS A 158 -6.34 -12.66 -2.16
CA LYS A 158 -7.10 -13.89 -2.37
C LYS A 158 -7.26 -14.66 -1.06
N ASP A 159 -6.22 -14.73 -0.24
CA ASP A 159 -6.19 -15.40 1.06
C ASP A 159 -6.40 -14.41 2.23
N PRO A 160 -7.58 -14.38 2.86
CA PRO A 160 -7.95 -13.36 3.84
C PRO A 160 -7.11 -13.38 5.14
N GLU A 161 -6.48 -14.50 5.49
CA GLU A 161 -5.72 -14.61 6.74
C GLU A 161 -4.46 -13.74 6.77
N GLN A 162 -3.95 -13.32 5.61
CA GLN A 162 -2.66 -12.62 5.49
C GLN A 162 -2.78 -11.09 5.56
N LEU A 163 -4.00 -10.54 5.49
CA LEU A 163 -4.23 -9.08 5.48
C LEU A 163 -4.66 -8.50 6.83
N LEU A 164 -4.84 -9.36 7.84
CA LEU A 164 -5.34 -9.00 9.17
C LEU A 164 -4.34 -9.32 10.30
N ARG A 165 -3.15 -9.83 9.97
CA ARG A 165 -2.04 -10.07 10.91
C ARG A 165 -1.14 -8.84 10.98
#